data_AF-A0A0S6U4C8-F1
#
_entry.id   AF-A0A0S6U4C8-F1
#
_cell.length_a   1.000
_cell.length_b   1.000
_cell.length_c   1.000
_cell.angle_alpha   90.00
_cell.angle_beta   90.00
_cell.angle_gamma   90.00
#
_symmetry.space_group_name_H-M   'P 1'
#
loop_
_entity.id
_entity.type
_entity.pdbx_description
1 polymer ?
#
loop_
_entity_poly.entity_id
_entity_poly.type
_entity_poly.pdbx_seq_one_letter_code
_entity_poly.pdbx_strand_id
1 'polypeptide(L)'
;MWIYEKKLEYPVNLKSKDLGMAKFLMAQYGGPDGELSAALRYLSQRYTMPTSKSKGLLTDIGTEELAHVEIIATMVYQIMENATPKELREAGLGSYYTEHGNAIYPADANGVPWTAAYIQSMADPITDLHEDMAAEQKARTTYEHLMNLTDDHDIKDVLAFLRQREVVHFQRFGEALMSVEDKLSSRTYY
;
A
#
# COMPACT_ATOMS: atom_id res chain seq x y z
N MET A 1 3.37 -19.55 8.20
CA MET A 1 1.99 -19.70 8.71
C MET A 1 1.46 -18.29 8.92
N TRP A 2 0.29 -17.98 8.40
CA TRP A 2 -0.40 -16.69 8.61
C TRP A 2 -1.49 -16.88 9.66
N ILE A 3 -1.71 -15.84 10.46
CA ILE A 3 -2.82 -15.78 11.41
C ILE A 3 -3.61 -14.54 11.05
N TYR A 4 -4.93 -14.69 10.91
CA TYR A 4 -5.83 -13.58 10.69
C TYR A 4 -6.62 -13.32 11.98
N GLU A 5 -6.57 -12.09 12.45
CA GLU A 5 -7.42 -11.59 13.52
C GLU A 5 -8.55 -10.77 12.88
N LYS A 6 -9.80 -10.99 13.29
CA LYS A 6 -10.98 -10.27 12.76
C LYS A 6 -11.05 -8.83 13.29
N LYS A 7 -10.02 -8.05 13.03
CA LYS A 7 -9.85 -6.68 13.51
C LYS A 7 -8.92 -5.95 12.54
N LEU A 8 -9.35 -4.76 12.09
CA LEU A 8 -8.48 -3.86 11.34
C LEU A 8 -7.35 -3.33 12.24
N GLU A 9 -6.16 -3.16 11.66
CA GLU A 9 -5.03 -2.56 12.37
C GLU A 9 -5.38 -1.14 12.87
N TYR A 10 -6.08 -0.36 12.04
CA TYR A 10 -6.62 0.94 12.39
C TYR A 10 -8.15 0.97 12.13
N PRO A 11 -8.96 1.55 13.04
CA PRO A 11 -10.42 1.59 12.86
C PRO A 11 -10.85 2.35 11.60
N VAL A 12 -11.73 1.75 10.79
CA VAL A 12 -12.35 2.40 9.63
C VAL A 12 -13.87 2.38 9.79
N ASN A 13 -14.47 3.55 9.91
CA ASN A 13 -15.92 3.73 10.03
C ASN A 13 -16.36 5.00 9.30
N LEU A 14 -16.35 4.95 7.97
CA LEU A 14 -16.72 6.05 7.10
C LEU A 14 -18.22 6.08 6.87
N LYS A 15 -18.83 7.25 7.04
CA LYS A 15 -20.24 7.53 6.67
C LYS A 15 -20.38 8.39 5.42
N SER A 16 -19.25 8.65 4.75
CA SER A 16 -19.15 9.48 3.56
C SER A 16 -19.78 8.80 2.35
N LYS A 17 -20.38 9.60 1.46
CA LYS A 17 -20.83 9.17 0.13
C LYS A 17 -19.96 9.76 -0.99
N ASP A 18 -18.72 10.12 -0.68
CA ASP A 18 -17.78 10.67 -1.66
C ASP A 18 -17.27 9.58 -2.61
N LEU A 19 -18.09 9.22 -3.59
CA LEU A 19 -17.75 8.20 -4.59
C LEU A 19 -16.55 8.60 -5.47
N GLY A 20 -16.29 9.90 -5.61
CA GLY A 20 -15.07 10.40 -6.25
C GLY A 20 -13.85 10.00 -5.44
N MET A 21 -13.91 10.17 -4.12
CA MET A 21 -12.85 9.74 -3.23
C MET A 21 -12.66 8.21 -3.23
N ALA A 22 -13.74 7.42 -3.28
CA ALA A 22 -13.63 5.96 -3.44
C ALA A 22 -12.82 5.58 -4.69
N LYS A 23 -13.05 6.26 -5.82
CA LYS A 23 -12.26 6.07 -7.04
C LYS A 23 -10.78 6.43 -6.84
N PHE A 24 -10.48 7.53 -6.18
CA PHE A 24 -9.09 7.97 -5.96
C PHE A 24 -8.34 7.06 -4.99
N LEU A 25 -8.99 6.55 -3.94
CA LEU A 25 -8.41 5.59 -2.99
C LEU A 25 -7.89 4.31 -3.67
N MET A 26 -8.47 3.92 -4.82
CA MET A 26 -7.99 2.77 -5.59
C MET A 26 -6.52 2.91 -6.03
N ALA A 27 -6.00 4.14 -6.14
CA ALA A 27 -4.57 4.36 -6.39
C ALA A 27 -3.67 3.73 -5.31
N GLN A 28 -4.07 3.80 -4.04
CA GLN A 28 -3.36 3.14 -2.93
C GLN A 28 -3.79 1.68 -2.72
N TYR A 29 -4.87 1.22 -3.35
CA TYR A 29 -5.24 -0.20 -3.29
C TYR A 29 -4.44 -1.03 -4.30
N GLY A 30 -4.68 -0.80 -5.59
CA GLY A 30 -4.16 -1.61 -6.70
C GLY A 30 -3.18 -0.87 -7.63
N GLY A 31 -2.76 0.35 -7.27
CA GLY A 31 -1.76 1.10 -8.04
C GLY A 31 -0.33 0.57 -7.88
N PRO A 32 0.59 1.04 -8.74
CA PRO A 32 2.00 0.62 -8.72
C PRO A 32 2.75 0.99 -7.42
N ASP A 33 2.31 2.08 -6.78
CA ASP A 33 2.89 2.61 -5.54
C ASP A 33 1.93 2.46 -4.34
N GLY A 34 0.91 1.60 -4.46
CA GLY A 34 -0.04 1.32 -3.38
C GLY A 34 0.30 0.08 -2.56
N GLU A 35 -0.53 -0.19 -1.55
CA GLU A 35 -0.24 -1.15 -0.47
C GLU A 35 -0.10 -2.58 -0.98
N LEU A 36 -0.87 -2.97 -2.02
CA LEU A 36 -0.73 -4.29 -2.60
C LEU A 36 0.65 -4.48 -3.25
N SER A 37 1.17 -3.43 -3.89
CA SER A 37 2.51 -3.44 -4.47
C SER A 37 3.57 -3.48 -3.36
N ALA A 38 3.42 -2.67 -2.30
CA ALA A 38 4.31 -2.68 -1.14
C ALA A 38 4.39 -4.06 -0.48
N ALA A 39 3.24 -4.64 -0.10
CA ALA A 39 3.15 -5.96 0.50
C ALA A 39 3.87 -7.04 -0.33
N LEU A 40 3.54 -7.12 -1.62
CA LEU A 40 4.09 -8.15 -2.49
C LEU A 40 5.58 -7.94 -2.80
N ARG A 41 6.03 -6.69 -2.89
CA ARG A 41 7.46 -6.34 -3.04
C ARG A 41 8.27 -6.86 -1.86
N TYR A 42 7.93 -6.44 -0.64
CA TYR A 42 8.72 -6.75 0.55
C TYR A 42 8.69 -8.25 0.88
N LEU A 43 7.51 -8.89 0.76
CA LEU A 43 7.37 -10.33 0.98
C LEU A 43 8.11 -11.19 -0.05
N SER A 44 8.40 -10.65 -1.23
CA SER A 44 9.19 -11.33 -2.28
C SER A 44 10.68 -11.13 -2.05
N GLN A 45 11.15 -9.91 -1.83
CA GLN A 45 12.58 -9.60 -1.68
C GLN A 45 13.18 -10.17 -0.38
N ARG A 46 12.37 -10.44 0.66
CA ARG A 46 12.89 -11.00 1.94
C ARG A 46 13.71 -12.28 1.77
N TYR A 47 13.47 -13.09 0.73
CA TYR A 47 14.14 -14.39 0.61
C TYR A 47 15.64 -14.26 0.30
N THR A 48 16.04 -13.16 -0.34
CA THR A 48 17.41 -12.88 -0.77
C THR A 48 18.17 -11.95 0.18
N MET A 49 17.49 -11.41 1.20
CA MET A 49 18.13 -10.55 2.20
C MET A 49 19.27 -11.26 2.96
N PRO A 50 20.41 -10.58 3.21
CA PRO A 50 21.63 -11.25 3.69
C PRO A 50 21.69 -11.47 5.21
N THR A 51 20.76 -10.91 5.99
CA THR A 51 20.75 -11.03 7.45
C THR A 51 19.38 -11.48 7.95
N SER A 52 19.34 -12.25 9.06
CA SER A 52 18.07 -12.60 9.70
C SER A 52 17.29 -11.35 10.13
N LYS A 53 17.99 -10.26 10.47
CA LYS A 53 17.37 -8.98 10.84
C LYS A 53 16.65 -8.32 9.64
N SER A 54 17.32 -8.21 8.49
CA SER A 54 16.69 -7.64 7.28
C SER A 54 15.62 -8.55 6.69
N LYS A 55 15.79 -9.88 6.76
CA LYS A 55 14.71 -10.85 6.45
C LYS A 55 13.49 -10.65 7.33
N GLY A 56 13.71 -10.47 8.63
CA GLY A 56 12.67 -10.20 9.62
C GLY A 56 11.96 -8.89 9.29
N LEU A 57 12.72 -7.81 9.06
CA LEU A 57 12.15 -6.50 8.75
C LEU A 57 11.20 -6.54 7.54
N LEU A 58 11.65 -7.08 6.40
CA LEU A 58 10.80 -7.17 5.20
C LEU A 58 9.59 -8.09 5.43
N THR A 59 9.72 -9.09 6.29
CA THR A 59 8.59 -9.94 6.69
C THR A 59 7.58 -9.16 7.52
N ASP A 60 8.05 -8.39 8.49
CA ASP A 60 7.22 -7.64 9.43
C ASP A 60 6.48 -6.51 8.68
N ILE A 61 7.20 -5.68 7.91
CA ILE A 61 6.60 -4.59 7.12
C ILE A 61 5.68 -5.16 6.05
N GLY A 62 6.13 -6.11 5.22
CA GLY A 62 5.27 -6.69 4.18
C GLY A 62 4.02 -7.41 4.73
N THR A 63 4.03 -7.84 5.99
CA THR A 63 2.85 -8.35 6.69
C THR A 63 1.92 -7.22 7.14
N GLU A 64 2.48 -6.13 7.64
CA GLU A 64 1.76 -4.91 7.98
C GLU A 64 1.05 -4.32 6.75
N GLU A 65 1.72 -4.28 5.60
CA GLU A 65 1.15 -3.80 4.33
C GLU A 65 -0.11 -4.57 3.92
N LEU A 66 -0.22 -5.86 4.23
CA LEU A 66 -1.46 -6.60 3.98
C LEU A 66 -2.63 -6.12 4.86
N ALA A 67 -2.35 -5.59 6.05
CA ALA A 67 -3.36 -4.91 6.86
C ALA A 67 -3.73 -3.54 6.25
N HIS A 68 -2.78 -2.84 5.63
CA HIS A 68 -3.03 -1.56 4.95
C HIS A 68 -3.89 -1.77 3.69
N VAL A 69 -3.64 -2.85 2.94
CA VAL A 69 -4.52 -3.32 1.86
C VAL A 69 -5.96 -3.52 2.38
N GLU A 70 -6.13 -4.17 3.54
CA GLU A 70 -7.46 -4.37 4.16
C GLU A 70 -8.12 -3.05 4.59
N ILE A 71 -7.34 -2.10 5.12
CA ILE A 71 -7.81 -0.76 5.49
C ILE A 71 -8.34 -0.02 4.26
N ILE A 72 -7.55 0.10 3.18
CA ILE A 72 -7.98 0.81 1.97
C ILE A 72 -9.18 0.12 1.32
N ALA A 73 -9.17 -1.21 1.22
CA ALA A 73 -10.32 -1.97 0.71
C ALA A 73 -11.58 -1.69 1.53
N THR A 74 -11.46 -1.61 2.85
CA THR A 74 -12.57 -1.28 3.74
C THR A 74 -13.07 0.15 3.54
N MET A 75 -12.17 1.12 3.36
CA MET A 75 -12.56 2.51 3.07
C MET A 75 -13.37 2.60 1.78
N VAL A 76 -12.87 2.01 0.68
CA VAL A 76 -13.56 1.98 -0.61
C VAL A 76 -14.91 1.28 -0.48
N TYR A 77 -14.95 0.12 0.19
CA TYR A 77 -16.17 -0.64 0.42
C TYR A 77 -17.23 0.18 1.17
N GLN A 78 -16.88 0.81 2.28
CA GLN A 78 -17.83 1.58 3.09
C GLN A 78 -18.37 2.81 2.35
N ILE A 79 -17.53 3.50 1.56
CA ILE A 79 -17.97 4.64 0.76
C ILE A 79 -18.91 4.20 -0.37
N MET A 80 -18.70 3.02 -0.96
CA MET A 80 -19.49 2.50 -2.09
C MET A 80 -20.72 1.67 -1.69
N GLU A 81 -20.83 1.21 -0.43
CA GLU A 81 -21.79 0.17 0.00
C GLU A 81 -23.23 0.42 -0.46
N ASN A 82 -23.68 1.68 -0.42
CA ASN A 82 -25.05 2.08 -0.72
C ASN A 82 -25.19 2.94 -1.98
N ALA A 83 -24.17 2.94 -2.85
CA ALA A 83 -24.18 3.70 -4.09
C ALA A 83 -25.08 3.05 -5.13
N THR A 84 -25.95 3.83 -5.75
CA THR A 84 -26.75 3.38 -6.89
C THR A 84 -25.89 3.36 -8.17
N PRO A 85 -26.25 2.55 -9.19
CA PRO A 85 -25.54 2.56 -10.47
C PRO A 85 -25.52 3.92 -11.17
N LYS A 86 -26.52 4.78 -10.89
CA LYS A 86 -26.57 6.15 -11.40
C LYS A 86 -25.51 7.03 -10.74
N GLU A 87 -25.44 7.02 -9.40
CA GLU A 87 -24.43 7.79 -8.65
C GLU A 87 -23.00 7.35 -9.01
N LEU A 88 -22.76 6.04 -9.15
CA LEU A 88 -21.47 5.52 -9.59
C LEU A 88 -21.10 5.99 -11.01
N ARG A 89 -22.07 6.02 -11.93
CA ARG A 89 -21.83 6.54 -13.29
C ARG A 89 -21.49 8.03 -13.25
N GLU A 90 -22.20 8.83 -12.46
CA GLU A 90 -21.96 10.27 -12.30
C GLU A 90 -20.59 10.56 -11.65
N ALA A 91 -20.13 9.68 -10.76
CA ALA A 91 -18.79 9.74 -10.16
C ALA A 91 -17.67 9.18 -11.06
N GLY A 92 -17.97 8.74 -12.29
CA GLY A 92 -16.98 8.19 -13.21
C GLY A 92 -16.51 6.78 -12.86
N LEU A 93 -17.30 6.02 -12.11
CA LEU A 93 -17.16 4.59 -11.76
C LEU A 93 -18.10 3.68 -12.58
N GLY A 94 -18.76 4.21 -13.62
CA GLY A 94 -19.73 3.45 -14.42
C GLY A 94 -19.14 2.20 -15.10
N SER A 95 -17.93 2.30 -15.65
CA SER A 95 -17.23 1.15 -16.26
C SER A 95 -16.83 0.12 -15.19
N TYR A 96 -16.29 0.58 -14.07
CA TYR A 96 -15.96 -0.27 -12.91
C TYR A 96 -17.18 -1.07 -12.45
N TYR A 97 -18.33 -0.41 -12.27
CA TYR A 97 -19.58 -1.06 -11.87
C TYR A 97 -20.06 -2.10 -12.89
N THR A 98 -19.85 -1.85 -14.18
CA THR A 98 -20.28 -2.79 -15.23
C THR A 98 -19.52 -4.12 -15.15
N GLU A 99 -18.24 -4.08 -14.77
CA GLU A 99 -17.39 -5.27 -14.67
C GLU A 99 -17.44 -5.93 -13.29
N HIS A 100 -17.61 -5.15 -12.22
CA HIS A 100 -17.39 -5.61 -10.84
C HIS A 100 -18.57 -5.35 -9.89
N GLY A 101 -19.61 -4.63 -10.32
CA GLY A 101 -20.64 -4.12 -9.42
C GLY A 101 -20.01 -3.24 -8.33
N ASN A 102 -20.30 -3.57 -7.06
CA ASN A 102 -19.68 -2.92 -5.89
C ASN A 102 -18.56 -3.76 -5.26
N ALA A 103 -18.09 -4.82 -5.93
CA ALA A 103 -16.98 -5.62 -5.42
C ALA A 103 -15.68 -4.80 -5.43
N ILE A 104 -14.75 -5.13 -4.52
CA ILE A 104 -13.43 -4.52 -4.48
C ILE A 104 -12.50 -5.28 -5.43
N TYR A 105 -11.97 -4.58 -6.44
CA TYR A 105 -11.13 -5.13 -7.49
C TYR A 105 -9.74 -4.49 -7.43
N PRO A 106 -8.64 -5.27 -7.43
CA PRO A 106 -7.28 -4.72 -7.32
C PRO A 106 -6.86 -4.02 -8.60
N ALA A 107 -7.23 -2.74 -8.72
CA ALA A 107 -6.90 -1.85 -9.82
C ALA A 107 -6.57 -0.45 -9.29
N ASP A 108 -5.91 0.36 -10.12
CA ASP A 108 -5.65 1.77 -9.82
C ASP A 108 -6.90 2.66 -9.99
N ALA A 109 -6.75 3.97 -9.74
CA ALA A 109 -7.84 4.95 -9.86
C ALA A 109 -8.39 5.12 -11.29
N ASN A 110 -7.69 4.61 -12.31
CA ASN A 110 -8.14 4.61 -13.70
C ASN A 110 -8.71 3.24 -14.13
N GLY A 111 -8.75 2.26 -13.22
CA GLY A 111 -9.24 0.91 -13.50
C GLY A 111 -8.21 0.02 -14.19
N VAL A 112 -6.92 0.38 -14.18
CA VAL A 112 -5.86 -0.51 -14.68
C VAL A 112 -5.63 -1.61 -13.64
N PRO A 113 -5.78 -2.90 -14.00
CA PRO A 113 -5.57 -4.00 -13.07
C PRO A 113 -4.14 -4.01 -12.52
N TRP A 114 -4.01 -4.31 -11.23
CA TRP A 114 -2.72 -4.52 -10.61
C TRP A 114 -1.95 -5.62 -11.36
N THR A 115 -0.64 -5.44 -11.52
CA THR A 115 0.22 -6.38 -12.20
C THR A 115 1.55 -6.54 -11.48
N ALA A 116 2.10 -7.76 -11.51
CA ALA A 116 3.43 -8.04 -10.99
C ALA A 116 4.53 -7.20 -11.69
N ALA A 117 4.26 -6.63 -12.87
CA ALA A 117 5.17 -5.72 -13.55
C ALA A 117 5.42 -4.40 -12.79
N TYR A 118 4.65 -4.07 -11.75
CA TYR A 118 4.85 -2.88 -10.92
C TYR A 118 6.00 -2.99 -9.92
N ILE A 119 6.46 -4.20 -9.62
CA ILE A 119 7.49 -4.43 -8.60
C ILE A 119 8.69 -5.16 -9.20
N GLN A 120 9.85 -5.03 -8.57
CA GLN A 120 11.02 -5.85 -8.85
C GLN A 120 11.51 -6.57 -7.59
N SER A 121 12.30 -7.63 -7.80
CA SER A 121 12.96 -8.38 -6.73
C SER A 121 14.26 -8.94 -7.29
N MET A 122 15.35 -8.19 -7.11
CA MET A 122 16.56 -8.33 -7.93
C MET A 122 17.62 -9.24 -7.32
N ALA A 123 17.40 -9.73 -6.09
CA ALA A 123 18.35 -10.51 -5.31
C ALA A 123 19.64 -9.76 -4.93
N ASP A 124 19.76 -8.48 -5.29
CA ASP A 124 20.76 -7.55 -4.79
C ASP A 124 20.15 -6.72 -3.65
N PRO A 125 20.59 -6.92 -2.39
CA PRO A 125 19.88 -6.36 -1.25
C PRO A 125 20.04 -4.84 -1.10
N ILE A 126 21.07 -4.23 -1.70
CA ILE A 126 21.24 -2.77 -1.71
C ILE A 126 20.22 -2.17 -2.69
N THR A 127 20.11 -2.74 -3.89
CA THR A 127 19.13 -2.35 -4.91
C THR A 127 17.70 -2.49 -4.39
N ASP A 128 17.36 -3.65 -3.82
CA ASP A 128 16.01 -3.92 -3.30
C ASP A 128 15.65 -2.92 -2.17
N LEU A 129 16.55 -2.67 -1.20
CA LEU A 129 16.28 -1.72 -0.11
C LEU A 129 16.16 -0.26 -0.58
N HIS A 130 16.88 0.13 -1.64
CA HIS A 130 16.68 1.44 -2.26
C HIS A 130 15.32 1.55 -2.97
N GLU A 131 14.88 0.48 -3.63
CA GLU A 131 13.53 0.41 -4.21
C GLU A 131 12.47 0.58 -3.11
N ASP A 132 12.63 -0.12 -1.98
CA ASP A 132 11.70 -0.09 -0.87
C ASP A 132 11.60 1.32 -0.27
N MET A 133 12.73 1.98 -0.01
CA MET A 133 12.74 3.38 0.43
C MET A 133 12.07 4.33 -0.58
N ALA A 134 12.25 4.10 -1.88
CA ALA A 134 11.60 4.90 -2.90
C ALA A 134 10.09 4.62 -2.99
N ALA A 135 9.67 3.37 -2.76
CA ALA A 135 8.27 2.97 -2.71
C ALA A 135 7.53 3.73 -1.60
N GLU A 136 8.03 3.72 -0.36
CA GLU A 136 7.35 4.40 0.76
C GLU A 136 7.27 5.92 0.56
N GLN A 137 8.26 6.53 -0.09
CA GLN A 137 8.21 7.97 -0.40
C GLN A 137 7.15 8.30 -1.45
N LYS A 138 6.96 7.42 -2.44
CA LYS A 138 5.89 7.58 -3.45
C LYS A 138 4.53 7.36 -2.82
N ALA A 139 4.36 6.31 -2.02
CA ALA A 139 3.13 6.02 -1.28
C ALA A 139 2.76 7.16 -0.32
N ARG A 140 3.70 7.65 0.50
CA ARG A 140 3.53 8.86 1.35
C ARG A 140 3.02 10.06 0.55
N THR A 141 3.61 10.31 -0.62
CA THR A 141 3.25 11.43 -1.48
C THR A 141 1.84 11.25 -2.05
N THR A 142 1.48 10.03 -2.47
CA THR A 142 0.12 9.69 -2.91
C THR A 142 -0.89 9.90 -1.79
N TYR A 143 -0.58 9.51 -0.56
CA TYR A 143 -1.43 9.80 0.61
C TYR A 143 -1.63 11.30 0.83
N GLU A 144 -0.56 12.11 0.73
CA GLU A 144 -0.66 13.56 0.85
C GLU A 144 -1.52 14.17 -0.27
N HIS A 145 -1.47 13.63 -1.50
CA HIS A 145 -2.38 14.02 -2.58
C HIS A 145 -3.84 13.65 -2.25
N LEU A 146 -4.10 12.44 -1.77
CA LEU A 146 -5.44 11.99 -1.37
C LEU A 146 -6.03 12.86 -0.26
N MET A 147 -5.21 13.23 0.73
CA MET A 147 -5.62 14.14 1.81
C MET A 147 -5.97 15.54 1.30
N ASN A 148 -5.37 16.00 0.19
CA ASN A 148 -5.70 17.28 -0.44
C ASN A 148 -6.98 17.25 -1.29
N LEU A 149 -7.51 16.05 -1.62
CA LEU A 149 -8.69 15.88 -2.46
C LEU A 149 -10.01 15.85 -1.67
N THR A 150 -9.96 15.86 -0.35
CA THR A 150 -11.15 15.80 0.51
C THR A 150 -11.01 16.74 1.71
N ASP A 151 -12.13 17.09 2.33
CA ASP A 151 -12.19 17.75 3.64
C ASP A 151 -12.86 16.88 4.72
N ASP A 152 -13.23 15.65 4.36
CA ASP A 152 -13.83 14.69 5.29
C ASP A 152 -12.80 14.27 6.34
N HIS A 153 -13.09 14.60 7.60
CA HIS A 153 -12.21 14.34 8.73
C HIS A 153 -11.97 12.84 8.94
N ASP A 154 -13.00 12.02 8.78
CA ASP A 154 -12.90 10.58 9.06
C ASP A 154 -12.06 9.88 7.98
N ILE A 155 -12.13 10.36 6.73
CA ILE A 155 -11.22 9.92 5.67
C ILE A 155 -9.79 10.38 5.97
N LYS A 156 -9.59 11.67 6.30
CA LYS A 156 -8.27 12.23 6.61
C LYS A 156 -7.59 11.54 7.78
N ASP A 157 -8.34 11.12 8.80
CA ASP A 157 -7.80 10.43 9.97
C ASP A 157 -7.15 9.09 9.60
N VAL A 158 -7.85 8.27 8.80
CA VAL A 158 -7.31 6.99 8.32
C VAL A 158 -6.11 7.21 7.38
N LEU A 159 -6.20 8.18 6.46
CA LEU A 159 -5.08 8.51 5.56
C LEU A 159 -3.87 9.03 6.33
N ALA A 160 -4.07 9.80 7.41
CA ALA A 160 -2.98 10.30 8.26
C ALA A 160 -2.27 9.16 9.00
N PHE A 161 -3.01 8.13 9.45
CA PHE A 161 -2.42 6.92 10.00
C PHE A 161 -1.50 6.23 8.98
N LEU A 162 -2.02 5.90 7.79
CA LEU A 162 -1.26 5.20 6.75
C LEU A 162 -0.03 6.01 6.32
N ARG A 163 -0.22 7.31 6.03
CA ARG A 163 0.87 8.25 5.72
C ARG A 163 1.96 8.30 6.79
N GLN A 164 1.61 8.13 8.07
CA GLN A 164 2.59 8.08 9.15
C GLN A 164 3.34 6.74 9.20
N ARG A 165 2.69 5.63 8.81
CA ARG A 165 3.35 4.31 8.67
C ARG A 165 4.41 4.34 7.58
N GLU A 166 4.13 4.97 6.44
CA GLU A 166 5.11 5.19 5.37
C GLU A 166 6.41 5.85 5.85
N VAL A 167 6.28 6.87 6.70
CA VAL A 167 7.43 7.57 7.28
C VAL A 167 8.25 6.63 8.17
N VAL A 168 7.58 5.75 8.92
CA VAL A 168 8.23 4.76 9.78
C VAL A 168 8.92 3.69 8.93
N HIS A 169 8.23 3.13 7.93
CA HIS A 169 8.79 2.10 7.06
C HIS A 169 10.00 2.60 6.28
N PHE A 170 9.92 3.80 5.70
CA PHE A 170 11.05 4.47 5.05
C PHE A 170 12.29 4.53 5.96
N GLN A 171 12.11 4.94 7.21
CA GLN A 171 13.20 5.01 8.18
C GLN A 171 13.77 3.62 8.50
N ARG A 172 12.91 2.61 8.65
CA ARG A 172 13.35 1.23 8.94
C ARG A 172 14.12 0.61 7.77
N PHE A 173 13.69 0.85 6.54
CA PHE A 173 14.45 0.41 5.36
C PHE A 173 15.80 1.13 5.27
N GLY A 174 15.87 2.43 5.57
CA GLY A 174 17.12 3.17 5.66
C GLY A 174 18.08 2.61 6.72
N GLU A 175 17.59 2.27 7.92
CA GLU A 175 18.38 1.62 8.97
C GLU A 175 18.89 0.22 8.54
N ALA A 176 18.04 -0.53 7.82
CA ALA A 176 18.42 -1.83 7.28
C ALA A 176 19.47 -1.71 6.18
N LEU A 177 19.37 -0.72 5.30
CA LEU A 177 20.34 -0.45 4.24
C LEU A 177 21.73 -0.23 4.84
N MET A 178 21.87 0.68 5.80
CA MET A 178 23.13 0.93 6.50
C MET A 178 23.70 -0.36 7.10
N SER A 179 22.86 -1.15 7.78
CA SER A 179 23.28 -2.41 8.41
C SER A 179 23.73 -3.45 7.38
N VAL A 180 23.10 -3.49 6.20
CA VAL A 180 23.44 -4.41 5.10
C VAL A 180 24.74 -3.99 4.43
N GLU A 181 24.93 -2.70 4.15
CA GLU A 181 26.16 -2.16 3.58
C GLU A 181 27.38 -2.40 4.49
N ASP A 182 27.25 -2.18 5.80
CA ASP A 182 28.28 -2.50 6.79
C ASP A 182 28.67 -3.98 6.76
N LYS A 183 27.67 -4.87 6.65
CA LYS A 183 27.94 -6.30 6.54
C LYS A 183 28.64 -6.66 5.24
N LEU A 184 28.23 -6.08 4.12
CA LEU A 184 28.82 -6.39 2.82
C LEU A 184 30.24 -5.83 2.69
N SER A 185 30.49 -4.64 3.22
CA SER A 185 31.84 -4.03 3.25
C SER A 185 32.80 -4.78 4.19
N SER A 186 32.32 -5.34 5.30
CA SER A 186 33.13 -6.18 6.20
C SER A 186 33.61 -7.49 5.57
N ARG A 187 32.99 -7.91 4.45
CA ARG A 187 33.44 -9.02 3.62
C ARG A 187 34.37 -8.51 2.54
N THR A 188 35.51 -7.95 2.94
CA THR A 188 36.54 -7.59 1.97
C THR A 188 37.13 -8.87 1.37
N TYR A 189 36.72 -9.21 0.15
CA TYR A 189 37.55 -9.98 -0.77
C TYR A 189 38.62 -9.02 -1.31
N TYR A 190 39.87 -9.22 -0.87
CA TYR A 190 41.05 -9.08 -1.73
C TYR A 190 41.45 -10.49 -2.18
#